data_AF-A0A3B8WKU3-F1
#
_entry.id   AF-A0A3B8WKU3-F1
#
_cell.length_a   1.000
_cell.length_b   1.000
_cell.length_c   1.000
_cell.angle_alpha   90.00
_cell.angle_beta   90.00
_cell.angle_gamma   90.00
#
_symmetry.space_group_name_H-M   'P 1'
#
loop_
_entity.id
_entity.type
_entity.pdbx_description
1 polymer ?
#
loop_
_entity_poly.entity_id
_entity_poly.type
_entity_poly.pdbx_seq_one_letter_code
_entity_poly.pdbx_strand_id
1 'polypeptide(L)' 'PMAELNLETEDYRWLTEMLVSVAHDHSNDRIISTLEGGYHLKALAEGVAAHLEVLNAVY' A
#
# COMPACT_ATOMS: atom_id res chain seq x y z
N PRO A 1 2.99 3.39 17.28
CA PRO A 1 2.55 4.14 18.49
C PRO A 1 1.02 4.13 18.76
N MET A 2 0.16 3.89 17.75
CA MET A 2 -1.31 3.87 17.95
C MET A 2 -1.99 2.56 17.49
N ALA A 3 -1.20 1.52 17.18
CA ALA A 3 -1.68 0.19 16.82
C ALA A 3 -0.73 -0.88 17.39
N GLU A 4 -1.26 -2.04 17.78
CA GLU A 4 -0.52 -3.22 18.26
C GLU A 4 -0.24 -4.21 17.12
N LEU A 5 0.17 -3.68 15.96
CA LEU A 5 0.55 -4.45 14.78
C LEU A 5 2.02 -4.20 14.47
N ASN A 6 2.74 -5.26 14.07
CA ASN A 6 4.15 -5.24 13.71
C ASN A 6 4.33 -5.37 12.19
N LEU A 7 3.55 -4.59 11.43
CA LEU A 7 3.72 -4.54 9.97
C LEU A 7 4.98 -3.76 9.60
N GLU A 8 5.75 -4.32 8.68
CA GLU A 8 6.96 -3.73 8.11
C GLU A 8 6.66 -3.12 6.73
N THR A 9 7.62 -2.36 6.19
CA THR A 9 7.49 -1.72 4.87
C THR A 9 7.14 -2.71 3.75
N GLU A 10 7.74 -3.90 3.77
CA GLU A 10 7.47 -4.94 2.76
C GLU A 10 6.07 -5.52 2.86
N ASP A 11 5.43 -5.48 4.04
CA ASP A 11 4.03 -5.91 4.17
C ASP A 11 3.09 -4.97 3.41
N TYR A 12 3.39 -3.66 3.38
CA TYR A 12 2.62 -2.68 2.60
C TYR A 12 2.85 -2.87 1.09
N ARG A 13 4.04 -3.27 0.66
CA ARG A 13 4.30 -3.68 -0.73
C ARG A 13 3.40 -4.86 -1.10
N TRP A 14 3.52 -5.94 -0.35
CA TRP A 14 2.78 -7.19 -0.60
C TRP A 14 1.26 -6.97 -0.57
N LEU A 15 0.75 -6.20 0.40
CA LEU A 15 -0.67 -5.81 0.45
C LEU A 15 -1.11 -5.09 -0.83
N THR A 16 -0.27 -4.22 -1.36
CA THR A 16 -0.58 -3.47 -2.59
C THR A 16 -0.58 -4.40 -3.81
N GLU A 17 0.37 -5.33 -3.91
CA GLU A 17 0.43 -6.32 -4.99
C GLU A 17 -0.85 -7.17 -5.01
N MET A 18 -1.33 -7.59 -3.85
CA MET A 18 -2.61 -8.30 -3.75
C MET A 18 -3.79 -7.45 -4.20
N LEU A 19 -3.89 -6.19 -3.75
CA LEU A 19 -4.99 -5.30 -4.12
C LEU A 19 -5.02 -5.01 -5.62
N VAL A 20 -3.85 -4.80 -6.22
CA VAL A 20 -3.68 -4.63 -7.66
C VAL A 20 -4.10 -5.89 -8.41
N SER A 21 -3.69 -7.08 -7.97
CA SER A 21 -4.11 -8.35 -8.60
C SER A 21 -5.63 -8.51 -8.59
N VAL A 22 -6.29 -8.17 -7.48
CA VAL A 22 -7.76 -8.22 -7.37
C VAL A 22 -8.41 -7.20 -8.32
N ALA A 23 -7.84 -5.99 -8.44
CA ALA A 23 -8.34 -4.97 -9.36
C ALA A 23 -8.16 -5.37 -10.84
N HIS A 24 -7.06 -6.06 -11.16
CA HIS A 24 -6.83 -6.63 -12.48
C HIS A 24 -7.95 -7.62 -12.85
N ASP A 25 -8.22 -8.58 -11.97
CA ASP A 25 -9.17 -9.66 -12.23
C ASP A 25 -10.64 -9.18 -12.27
N HIS A 26 -10.97 -8.07 -11.60
CA HIS A 26 -12.36 -7.73 -11.31
C HIS A 26 -12.78 -6.28 -11.59
N SER A 27 -11.83 -5.36 -11.83
CA SER A 27 -12.14 -3.94 -12.04
C SER A 27 -11.41 -3.29 -13.21
N ASN A 28 -10.87 -4.06 -14.15
CA ASN A 28 -10.04 -3.55 -15.27
C ASN A 28 -8.96 -2.59 -14.76
N ASP A 29 -8.18 -3.05 -13.79
CA ASP A 29 -7.06 -2.32 -13.19
C ASP A 29 -7.46 -1.00 -12.47
N ARG A 30 -8.76 -0.73 -12.28
CA ARG A 30 -9.21 0.49 -11.61
C ARG A 30 -9.07 0.37 -10.10
N ILE A 31 -8.22 1.22 -9.53
CA ILE A 31 -7.99 1.35 -8.10
C ILE A 31 -7.80 2.83 -7.73
N ILE A 32 -8.35 3.24 -6.59
CA ILE A 32 -8.12 4.58 -6.02
C ILE A 32 -7.60 4.35 -4.60
N SER A 33 -6.45 4.95 -4.29
CA SER A 33 -5.83 4.90 -2.97
C SER A 33 -5.95 6.26 -2.29
N THR A 34 -6.33 6.28 -1.01
CA THR A 34 -6.46 7.49 -0.19
C THR A 34 -5.69 7.30 1.11
N LEU A 35 -4.84 8.27 1.46
CA LEU A 35 -4.10 8.24 2.71
C LEU A 35 -5.04 8.50 3.90
N GLU A 36 -5.03 7.60 4.87
CA GLU A 36 -5.79 7.71 6.12
C GLU A 36 -4.89 8.20 7.27
N GLY A 37 -4.37 7.27 8.08
CA GLY A 37 -3.52 7.55 9.23
C GLY A 37 -2.05 7.13 9.03
N GLY A 38 -1.27 7.32 10.09
CA GLY A 38 0.16 7.02 10.09
C GLY A 38 0.92 8.10 10.85
N TYR A 39 1.38 7.74 12.05
CA TYR A 39 1.86 8.76 13.02
C TYR A 39 3.35 8.64 13.32
N HIS A 40 3.99 7.61 12.79
CA HIS A 40 5.44 7.48 12.83
C HIS A 40 6.01 7.90 11.46
N LEU A 41 6.37 9.17 11.32
CA LEU A 41 6.62 9.82 10.02
C LEU A 41 7.61 9.07 9.11
N LYS A 42 8.69 8.51 9.67
CA LYS A 42 9.68 7.75 8.89
C LYS A 42 9.07 6.46 8.31
N ALA A 43 8.55 5.59 9.17
CA ALA A 43 7.84 4.38 8.76
C ALA A 43 6.64 4.68 7.83
N LEU A 44 5.91 5.78 8.04
CA LEU A 44 4.85 6.20 7.11
C LEU A 44 5.43 6.50 5.73
N ALA A 45 6.50 7.29 5.64
CA ALA A 45 7.13 7.61 4.36
C ALA A 45 7.64 6.35 3.65
N GLU A 46 8.28 5.43 4.39
CA GLU A 46 8.77 4.16 3.85
C GLU A 46 7.63 3.27 3.34
N GLY A 47 6.57 3.09 4.14
CA GLY A 47 5.41 2.29 3.75
C GLY A 47 4.62 2.88 2.56
N VAL A 48 4.44 4.21 2.54
CA VAL A 48 3.79 4.89 1.40
C VAL A 48 4.63 4.78 0.13
N ALA A 49 5.96 4.90 0.23
CA ALA A 49 6.84 4.72 -0.92
C ALA A 49 6.71 3.29 -1.50
N ALA A 50 6.77 2.27 -0.65
CA ALA A 50 6.61 0.88 -1.07
C ALA A 50 5.22 0.61 -1.71
N HIS A 51 4.15 1.18 -1.15
CA HIS A 51 2.80 1.12 -1.73
C HIS A 51 2.76 1.78 -3.13
N LEU A 52 3.32 2.98 -3.27
CA LEU A 52 3.28 3.72 -4.53
C LEU A 52 4.17 3.09 -5.62
N GLU A 53 5.29 2.46 -5.27
CA GLU A 53 6.12 1.72 -6.23
C GLU A 53 5.32 0.63 -6.95
N VAL A 54 4.51 -0.13 -6.20
CA VAL A 54 3.64 -1.17 -6.78
C VAL A 54 2.48 -0.53 -7.53
N LEU A 55 1.80 0.45 -6.92
CA LEU A 55 0.61 1.07 -7.51
C LEU A 55 0.90 1.76 -8.85
N ASN A 56 2.09 2.37 -8.98
CA ASN A 56 2.51 3.04 -10.22
C ASN A 56 2.96 2.06 -11.31
N ALA A 57 3.28 0.81 -10.99
CA ALA A 57 3.66 -0.20 -11.96
C ALA A 57 2.45 -0.77 -12.73
N VAL A 58 1.22 -0.37 -12.38
CA VAL A 58 -0.05 -0.84 -12.97
C VAL A 58 -0.45 -0.06 -14.24
N TYR A 59 0.45 0.76 -14.78
CA TYR A 59 0.24 1.55 -16.00
C TYR A 59 1.20 1.17 -17.14
#